data_AF-A0AAD9K315-F1
#
_entry.id   AF-A0AAD9K315-F1
#
_cell.length_a   1.000
_cell.length_b   1.000
_cell.length_c   1.000
_cell.angle_alpha   90.00
_cell.angle_beta   90.00
_cell.angle_gamma   90.00
#
_symmetry.space_group_name_H-M   'P 1'
#
loop_
_entity.id
_entity.type
_entity.pdbx_description
1 polymer ?
#
loop_
_entity_poly.entity_id
_entity_poly.type
_entity_poly.pdbx_seq_one_letter_code
_entity_poly.pdbx_strand_id
1 'polypeptide(L)'
;MNHGDHSSQKTLFNTWSQGRLALSQQSSRFELPMDMKVLETMKPTEYLSKYCVVTSKRQWLYEKIYLKHKEPKLGGLSLKGLDKALKEALVDTVTSDDVSEIIQLVGLTNSSKIDQKLFTGMAAMTERMLYPKFLTDDTQNIKDHKKEKIECADFCALDWKLHGVQVNPPMKKLLESL
;
A
#
# COMPACT_ATOMS: atom_id res chain seq x y z
N MET A 1 -31.30 13.48 54.22
CA MET A 1 -30.34 14.41 53.59
C MET A 1 -29.14 13.56 53.21
N ASN A 2 -29.15 12.86 52.07
CA ASN A 2 -28.99 13.29 50.68
C ASN A 2 -27.66 14.04 50.38
N HIS A 3 -26.97 13.50 49.36
CA HIS A 3 -25.77 13.94 48.63
C HIS A 3 -24.40 13.69 49.31
N GLY A 4 -23.40 13.07 48.66
CA GLY A 4 -23.21 12.81 47.24
C GLY A 4 -22.35 11.57 46.93
N ASP A 5 -22.74 10.95 45.82
CA ASP A 5 -22.12 9.89 45.04
C ASP A 5 -20.97 10.44 44.20
N HIS A 6 -19.88 9.69 44.05
CA HIS A 6 -19.17 9.59 42.77
C HIS A 6 -18.38 8.27 42.71
N SER A 7 -19.15 7.23 42.47
CA SER A 7 -18.73 6.01 41.79
C SER A 7 -17.92 6.33 40.51
N SER A 8 -16.60 6.14 40.56
CA SER A 8 -15.75 6.14 39.37
C SER A 8 -15.80 4.76 38.69
N GLN A 9 -16.98 4.42 38.16
CA GLN A 9 -17.14 3.40 37.12
C GLN A 9 -17.47 4.11 35.81
N LYS A 10 -16.75 3.74 34.74
CA LYS A 10 -16.66 4.29 33.37
C LYS A 10 -15.26 4.87 33.22
N THR A 11 -14.34 4.25 32.49
CA THR A 11 -14.47 4.05 31.05
C THR A 11 -13.39 3.05 30.59
N LEU A 12 -13.64 1.74 30.72
CA LEU A 12 -12.91 0.73 29.95
C LEU A 12 -13.61 0.58 28.59
N PHE A 13 -13.73 1.68 27.83
CA PHE A 13 -14.19 1.61 26.45
C PHE A 13 -13.03 1.08 25.58
N ASN A 14 -13.09 -0.22 25.29
CA ASN A 14 -12.79 -0.80 23.97
C ASN A 14 -11.51 -0.33 23.26
N THR A 15 -10.37 -0.29 23.95
CA THR A 15 -9.04 -0.08 23.32
C THR A 15 -8.62 -1.23 22.38
N TRP A 16 -9.37 -2.34 22.31
CA TRP A 16 -9.05 -3.51 21.47
C TRP A 16 -9.77 -3.52 20.10
N SER A 17 -10.67 -2.58 19.80
CA SER A 17 -11.47 -2.68 18.55
C SER A 17 -11.01 -1.78 17.40
N GLN A 18 -9.94 -1.00 17.60
CA GLN A 18 -9.27 -0.22 16.57
C GLN A 18 -7.77 -0.48 16.67
N GLY A 19 -7.35 -1.71 16.34
CA GLY A 19 -5.94 -1.98 16.15
C GLY A 19 -5.45 -1.05 15.05
N ARG A 20 -4.70 0.01 15.40
CA ARG A 20 -3.94 0.80 14.43
C ARG A 20 -3.25 -0.22 13.55
N LEU A 21 -3.50 -0.13 12.24
CA LEU A 21 -2.83 -0.98 11.30
C LEU A 21 -1.34 -0.67 11.45
N ALA A 22 -0.60 -1.56 12.11
CA ALA A 22 0.85 -1.46 12.09
C ALA A 22 1.23 -1.67 10.63
N LEU A 23 1.78 -0.63 10.00
CA LEU A 23 2.40 -0.78 8.70
C LEU A 23 3.40 -1.93 8.82
N SER A 24 3.53 -2.74 7.79
CA SER A 24 4.38 -3.94 7.80
C SER A 24 5.02 -4.13 6.44
N GLN A 25 6.29 -4.55 6.43
CA GLN A 25 6.95 -4.94 5.18
C GLN A 25 6.60 -6.38 4.75
N GLN A 26 5.86 -7.13 5.58
CA GLN A 26 5.38 -8.49 5.30
C GLN A 26 3.89 -8.54 4.95
N SER A 27 3.21 -7.38 4.92
CA SER A 27 1.82 -7.28 4.46
C SER A 27 1.68 -7.59 2.97
N SER A 28 2.77 -7.39 2.22
CA SER A 28 2.89 -7.57 0.79
C SER A 28 4.32 -7.91 0.38
N ARG A 29 4.43 -8.57 -0.78
CA ARG A 29 5.66 -8.85 -1.51
C ARG A 29 5.54 -8.33 -2.93
N PHE A 30 6.58 -7.69 -3.42
CA PHE A 30 6.72 -7.36 -4.83
C PHE A 30 7.60 -8.40 -5.52
N GLU A 31 7.30 -8.70 -6.78
CA GLU A 31 8.00 -9.72 -7.55
C GLU A 31 8.49 -9.12 -8.87
N LEU A 32 9.55 -9.69 -9.42
CA LEU A 32 9.95 -9.36 -10.78
C LEU A 32 9.38 -10.40 -11.77
N PRO A 33 9.04 -9.98 -13.01
CA PRO A 33 8.70 -10.94 -14.04
C PRO A 33 9.88 -11.84 -14.35
N MET A 34 9.61 -13.12 -14.64
CA MET A 34 10.63 -14.07 -15.06
C MET A 34 11.37 -13.61 -16.34
N ASP A 35 10.64 -12.99 -17.27
CA ASP A 35 11.21 -12.28 -18.41
C ASP A 35 11.15 -10.77 -18.18
N MET A 36 12.31 -10.16 -17.92
CA MET A 36 12.45 -8.74 -17.65
C MET A 36 12.08 -7.86 -18.85
N LYS A 37 12.11 -8.38 -20.09
CA LYS A 37 11.74 -7.60 -21.29
C LYS A 37 10.29 -7.15 -21.28
N VAL A 38 9.42 -7.85 -20.54
CA VAL A 38 8.02 -7.45 -20.38
C VAL A 38 7.92 -6.05 -19.76
N LEU A 39 8.89 -5.64 -18.92
CA LEU A 39 8.91 -4.32 -18.28
C LEU A 39 9.12 -3.16 -19.26
N GLU A 40 9.68 -3.39 -20.44
CA GLU A 40 9.91 -2.33 -21.45
C GLU A 40 8.59 -1.70 -21.93
N THR A 41 7.53 -2.51 -21.98
CA THR A 41 6.21 -2.10 -22.47
C THR A 41 5.15 -1.99 -21.37
N MET A 42 5.47 -2.47 -20.16
CA MET A 42 4.54 -2.51 -19.04
C MET A 42 4.38 -1.14 -18.38
N LYS A 43 3.15 -0.78 -18.04
CA LYS A 43 2.84 0.42 -17.24
C LYS A 43 2.98 0.11 -15.74
N PRO A 44 3.38 1.10 -14.91
CA PRO A 44 3.43 0.95 -13.45
C PRO A 44 2.14 0.37 -12.84
N THR A 45 0.97 0.82 -13.31
CA THR A 45 -0.33 0.31 -12.86
C THR A 45 -0.54 -1.17 -13.19
N GLU A 46 -0.05 -1.63 -14.35
CA GLU A 46 -0.14 -3.04 -14.74
C GLU A 46 0.80 -3.90 -13.90
N TYR A 47 2.00 -3.38 -13.62
CA TYR A 47 2.94 -4.03 -12.72
C TYR A 47 2.34 -4.23 -11.32
N LEU A 48 1.81 -3.16 -10.71
CA LEU A 48 1.21 -3.23 -9.38
C LEU A 48 0.00 -4.19 -9.31
N SER A 49 -0.74 -4.32 -10.40
CA SER A 49 -1.88 -5.24 -10.47
C SER A 49 -1.48 -6.71 -10.62
N LYS A 50 -0.27 -6.99 -11.11
CA LYS A 50 0.19 -8.34 -11.49
C LYS A 50 1.27 -8.91 -10.58
N TYR A 51 2.20 -8.06 -10.14
CA TYR A 51 3.42 -8.45 -9.41
C TYR A 51 3.45 -7.91 -7.98
N CYS A 52 2.30 -7.52 -7.45
CA CYS A 52 2.11 -7.26 -6.03
C CYS A 52 1.30 -8.40 -5.41
N VAL A 53 1.95 -9.16 -4.53
CA VAL A 53 1.32 -10.22 -3.75
C VAL A 53 0.99 -9.65 -2.37
N VAL A 54 -0.26 -9.73 -1.95
CA VAL A 54 -0.73 -9.21 -0.67
C VAL A 54 -1.24 -10.34 0.19
N THR A 55 -0.92 -10.34 1.49
CA THR A 55 -1.42 -11.37 2.43
C THR A 55 -2.95 -11.40 2.48
N SER A 56 -3.55 -12.57 2.71
CA SER A 56 -5.01 -12.73 2.69
C SER A 56 -5.74 -11.78 3.65
N LYS A 57 -5.14 -11.50 4.83
CA LYS A 57 -5.68 -10.54 5.80
C LYS A 57 -5.78 -9.13 5.22
N ARG A 58 -4.74 -8.69 4.51
CA ARG A 58 -4.68 -7.35 3.90
C ARG A 58 -5.49 -7.26 2.62
N GLN A 59 -5.53 -8.33 1.82
CA GLN A 59 -6.41 -8.43 0.67
C GLN A 59 -7.88 -8.25 1.07
N TRP A 60 -8.33 -8.90 2.14
CA TRP A 60 -9.69 -8.74 2.65
C TRP A 60 -9.98 -7.31 3.15
N LEU A 61 -9.02 -6.69 3.84
CA LEU A 61 -9.14 -5.30 4.28
C LEU A 61 -9.27 -4.36 3.08
N TYR A 62 -8.37 -4.45 2.11
CA TYR A 62 -8.37 -3.59 0.93
C TYR A 62 -9.61 -3.83 0.07
N GLU A 63 -10.08 -5.07 -0.07
CA GLU A 63 -11.32 -5.38 -0.76
C GLU A 63 -12.52 -4.67 -0.12
N LYS A 64 -12.65 -4.74 1.22
CA LYS A 64 -13.73 -4.04 1.92
C LYS A 64 -13.71 -2.53 1.69
N ILE A 65 -12.53 -1.93 1.76
CA ILE A 65 -12.37 -0.49 1.57
C ILE A 65 -12.63 -0.11 0.11
N TYR A 66 -12.14 -0.89 -0.85
CA TYR A 66 -12.44 -0.72 -2.26
C TYR A 66 -13.96 -0.75 -2.51
N LEU A 67 -14.65 -1.76 -1.98
CA LEU A 67 -16.11 -1.90 -2.15
C LEU A 67 -16.89 -0.74 -1.52
N LYS A 68 -16.38 -0.14 -0.45
CA LYS A 68 -16.98 1.03 0.21
C LYS A 68 -16.85 2.31 -0.63
N HIS A 69 -15.71 2.49 -1.31
CA HIS A 69 -15.41 3.71 -2.06
C HIS A 69 -15.63 3.61 -3.57
N LYS A 70 -15.86 2.41 -4.12
CA LYS A 70 -16.13 2.21 -5.54
C LYS A 70 -17.35 3.01 -5.98
N GLU A 71 -17.25 3.65 -7.14
CA GLU A 71 -18.35 4.38 -7.72
C GLU A 71 -19.12 3.46 -8.68
N PRO A 72 -20.40 3.15 -8.42
CA PRO A 72 -21.16 2.21 -9.25
C PRO A 72 -21.20 2.57 -10.73
N LYS A 73 -21.22 3.87 -11.03
CA LYS A 73 -21.26 4.39 -12.41
C LYS A 73 -19.92 4.23 -13.16
N LEU A 74 -18.80 4.24 -12.44
CA LEU A 74 -17.46 4.08 -13.04
C LEU A 74 -17.01 2.61 -13.06
N GLY A 75 -17.61 1.76 -12.22
CA GLY A 75 -17.17 0.38 -12.05
C GLY A 75 -15.78 0.26 -11.42
N GLY A 76 -15.35 1.28 -10.66
CA GLY A 76 -14.03 1.42 -10.04
C GLY A 76 -13.94 2.65 -9.15
N LEU A 77 -12.73 2.99 -8.70
CA LEU A 77 -12.46 4.23 -7.97
C LEU A 77 -12.15 5.38 -8.94
N SER A 78 -12.63 6.59 -8.62
CA SER A 78 -12.05 7.82 -9.16
C SER A 78 -10.76 8.17 -8.42
N LEU A 79 -9.98 9.16 -8.90
CA LEU A 79 -8.81 9.65 -8.16
C LEU A 79 -9.18 10.19 -6.77
N LYS A 80 -10.35 10.83 -6.64
CA LYS A 80 -10.87 11.31 -5.35
C LYS A 80 -11.30 10.14 -4.45
N GLY A 81 -11.88 9.09 -5.03
CA GLY A 81 -12.20 7.85 -4.31
C GLY A 81 -10.95 7.13 -3.83
N LEU A 82 -9.90 7.11 -4.65
CA LEU A 82 -8.59 6.54 -4.33
C LEU A 82 -7.95 7.26 -3.12
N ASP A 83 -7.93 8.59 -3.12
CA ASP A 83 -7.41 9.38 -1.98
C ASP A 83 -8.07 8.99 -0.65
N LYS A 84 -9.40 8.95 -0.63
CA LYS A 84 -10.16 8.55 0.56
C LYS A 84 -9.89 7.10 0.96
N ALA A 85 -9.83 6.20 -0.03
CA ALA A 85 -9.63 4.78 0.20
C ALA A 85 -8.23 4.47 0.74
N LEU A 86 -7.18 5.13 0.24
CA LEU A 86 -5.80 4.97 0.74
C LEU A 86 -5.66 5.49 2.16
N LYS A 87 -6.23 6.66 2.46
CA LYS A 87 -6.26 7.23 3.82
C LYS A 87 -6.95 6.30 4.80
N GLU A 88 -8.12 5.76 4.45
CA GLU A 88 -8.82 4.79 5.29
C GLU A 88 -8.01 3.48 5.44
N ALA A 89 -7.45 2.97 4.34
CA ALA A 89 -6.67 1.73 4.35
C ALA A 89 -5.42 1.81 5.21
N LEU A 90 -4.86 3.00 5.37
CA LEU A 90 -3.63 3.25 6.09
C LEU A 90 -3.86 4.12 7.32
N VAL A 91 -5.10 4.15 7.84
CA VAL A 91 -5.48 4.76 9.13
C VAL A 91 -5.01 6.23 9.24
N ASP A 92 -5.27 7.01 8.20
CA ASP A 92 -4.95 8.44 8.07
C ASP A 92 -3.46 8.78 8.30
N THR A 93 -2.57 7.80 8.17
CA THR A 93 -1.11 8.03 8.19
C THR A 93 -0.59 8.67 6.91
N VAL A 94 -1.47 8.85 5.91
CA VAL A 94 -1.16 9.32 4.56
C VAL A 94 -1.83 10.67 4.34
N THR A 95 -1.06 11.64 3.87
CA THR A 95 -1.60 12.96 3.48
C THR A 95 -2.09 12.95 2.04
N SER A 96 -2.88 13.96 1.64
CA SER A 96 -3.25 14.13 0.23
C SER A 96 -2.04 14.34 -0.68
N ASP A 97 -0.96 14.91 -0.15
CA ASP A 97 0.27 15.17 -0.89
C ASP A 97 1.00 13.85 -1.17
N ASP A 98 1.12 12.97 -0.17
CA ASP A 98 1.65 11.62 -0.35
C ASP A 98 0.85 10.86 -1.42
N VAL A 99 -0.49 10.91 -1.38
CA VAL A 99 -1.35 10.28 -2.41
C VAL A 99 -1.08 10.88 -3.79
N SER A 100 -0.91 12.20 -3.87
CA SER A 100 -0.66 12.89 -5.14
C SER A 100 0.69 12.49 -5.74
N GLU A 101 1.73 12.39 -4.94
CA GLU A 101 3.04 11.89 -5.35
C GLU A 101 2.95 10.45 -5.87
N ILE A 102 2.19 9.60 -5.20
CA ILE A 102 1.96 8.21 -5.59
C ILE A 102 1.20 8.12 -6.92
N ILE A 103 0.13 8.90 -7.10
CA ILE A 103 -0.63 8.99 -8.35
C ILE A 103 0.29 9.39 -9.51
N GLN A 104 1.17 10.38 -9.28
CA GLN A 104 2.15 10.83 -10.28
C GLN A 104 3.19 9.76 -10.60
N LEU A 105 3.73 9.08 -9.58
CA LEU A 105 4.72 8.01 -9.74
C LEU A 105 4.21 6.89 -10.65
N VAL A 106 2.95 6.49 -10.50
CA VAL A 106 2.36 5.41 -11.30
C VAL A 106 1.72 5.89 -12.60
N GLY A 107 1.69 7.20 -12.85
CA GLY A 107 1.09 7.79 -14.05
C GLY A 107 -0.43 7.64 -14.14
N LEU A 108 -1.13 7.68 -13.00
CA LEU A 108 -2.60 7.65 -12.99
C LEU A 108 -3.19 8.97 -13.48
N THR A 109 -4.28 8.88 -14.25
CA THR A 109 -5.02 10.03 -14.78
C THR A 109 -6.50 9.92 -14.45
N ASN A 110 -7.28 10.98 -14.68
CA ASN A 110 -8.74 10.95 -14.50
C ASN A 110 -9.46 9.91 -15.38
N SER A 111 -8.81 9.46 -16.47
CA SER A 111 -9.33 8.43 -17.37
C SER A 111 -8.96 7.00 -16.95
N SER A 112 -8.04 6.86 -15.99
CA SER A 112 -7.55 5.57 -15.55
C SER A 112 -8.63 4.83 -14.76
N LYS A 113 -8.92 3.59 -15.17
CA LYS A 113 -9.80 2.70 -14.40
C LYS A 113 -9.02 2.12 -13.23
N ILE A 114 -9.43 2.46 -12.01
CA ILE A 114 -8.85 1.89 -10.79
C ILE A 114 -9.78 0.79 -10.29
N ASP A 115 -9.46 -0.44 -10.67
CA ASP A 115 -10.16 -1.63 -10.17
C ASP A 115 -9.58 -2.11 -8.83
N GLN A 116 -10.16 -3.19 -8.31
CA GLN A 116 -9.76 -3.76 -7.02
C GLN A 116 -8.31 -4.24 -6.98
N LYS A 117 -7.82 -4.81 -8.10
CA LYS A 117 -6.43 -5.33 -8.16
C LYS A 117 -5.45 -4.17 -8.14
N LEU A 118 -5.72 -3.14 -8.94
CA LEU A 118 -4.90 -1.95 -8.94
C LEU A 118 -4.93 -1.25 -7.58
N PHE A 119 -6.11 -1.07 -6.98
CA PHE A 119 -6.22 -0.49 -5.64
C PHE A 119 -5.41 -1.27 -4.59
N THR A 120 -5.47 -2.60 -4.63
CA THR A 120 -4.71 -3.48 -3.74
C THR A 120 -3.20 -3.25 -3.87
N GLY A 121 -2.69 -3.24 -5.11
CA GLY A 121 -1.27 -2.97 -5.38
C GLY A 121 -0.86 -1.55 -4.97
N MET A 122 -1.72 -0.56 -5.20
CA MET A 122 -1.49 0.83 -4.78
C MET A 122 -1.42 0.97 -3.26
N ALA A 123 -2.33 0.32 -2.52
CA ALA A 123 -2.34 0.36 -1.06
C ALA A 123 -1.08 -0.29 -0.46
N ALA A 124 -0.67 -1.45 -1.00
CA ALA A 124 0.56 -2.14 -0.61
C ALA A 124 1.82 -1.30 -0.91
N MET A 125 1.90 -0.68 -2.08
CA MET A 125 3.02 0.19 -2.45
C MET A 125 3.08 1.44 -1.57
N THR A 126 1.92 2.07 -1.32
CA THR A 126 1.83 3.25 -0.45
C THR A 126 2.33 2.91 0.96
N GLU A 127 1.91 1.77 1.50
CA GLU A 127 2.41 1.26 2.78
C GLU A 127 3.93 1.06 2.73
N ARG A 128 4.47 0.48 1.65
CA ARG A 128 5.91 0.24 1.48
C ARG A 128 6.72 1.54 1.49
N MET A 129 6.29 2.54 0.73
CA MET A 129 7.01 3.81 0.58
C MET A 129 6.96 4.66 1.85
N LEU A 130 5.86 4.58 2.60
CA LEU A 130 5.68 5.36 3.83
C LEU A 130 6.27 4.67 5.05
N TYR A 131 6.47 3.34 4.98
CA TYR A 131 7.05 2.56 6.06
C TYR A 131 8.29 3.18 6.74
N PRO A 132 9.29 3.70 5.99
CA PRO A 132 10.48 4.31 6.60
C PRO A 132 10.16 5.52 7.48
N LYS A 133 9.07 6.25 7.23
CA LYS A 133 8.65 7.39 8.05
C LYS A 133 8.17 6.98 9.45
N PHE A 134 7.90 5.70 9.66
CA PHE A 134 7.37 5.15 10.92
C PHE A 134 8.34 4.22 11.64
N LEU A 135 9.56 4.06 11.11
CA LEU A 135 10.63 3.34 11.80
C LEU A 135 11.14 4.21 12.96
N THR A 136 10.97 3.72 14.18
CA THR A 136 11.68 4.22 15.37
C THR A 136 12.88 3.31 15.65
N ASP A 137 13.92 3.83 16.32
CA ASP A 137 15.14 3.07 16.66
C ASP A 137 14.83 1.74 17.40
N ASP A 138 13.76 1.71 18.19
CA ASP A 138 13.31 0.53 18.94
C ASP A 138 12.70 -0.59 18.07
N THR A 139 12.33 -0.31 16.82
CA THR A 139 11.55 -1.23 15.99
C THR A 139 12.35 -1.91 14.87
N GLN A 140 13.59 -1.47 14.62
CA GLN A 140 14.43 -1.98 13.52
C GLN A 140 14.72 -3.50 13.57
N ASN A 141 14.66 -4.12 14.77
CA ASN A 141 14.99 -5.53 14.97
C ASN A 141 13.78 -6.49 14.98
N ILE A 142 12.55 -6.00 14.81
CA ILE A 142 11.35 -6.83 14.81
C ILE A 142 11.19 -7.49 13.41
N LYS A 143 10.88 -8.79 13.36
CA LYS A 143 10.82 -9.58 12.11
C LYS A 143 9.88 -8.99 11.05
N ASP A 144 8.78 -8.37 11.48
CA ASP A 144 7.75 -7.76 10.62
C ASP A 144 8.26 -6.51 9.87
N HIS A 145 9.49 -6.06 10.17
CA HIS A 145 10.19 -4.95 9.55
C HIS A 145 11.12 -5.38 8.42
N LYS A 146 11.13 -6.67 8.06
CA LYS A 146 11.93 -7.18 6.95
C LYS A 146 11.03 -7.63 5.81
N LYS A 147 11.39 -7.23 4.59
CA LYS A 147 10.84 -7.77 3.34
C LYS A 147 10.92 -9.29 3.31
N GLU A 148 10.02 -9.91 2.59
CA GLU A 148 10.07 -11.35 2.36
C GLU A 148 11.37 -11.76 1.63
N LYS A 149 11.93 -12.92 1.97
CA LYS A 149 13.20 -13.39 1.37
C LYS A 149 13.13 -13.52 -0.15
N ILE A 150 11.97 -13.91 -0.68
CA ILE A 150 11.73 -14.02 -2.12
C ILE A 150 11.86 -12.64 -2.77
N GLU A 151 11.25 -11.61 -2.17
CA GLU A 151 11.41 -10.24 -2.66
C GLU A 151 12.86 -9.79 -2.62
N CYS A 152 13.57 -10.05 -1.52
CA CYS A 152 14.98 -9.71 -1.42
C CYS A 152 15.81 -10.39 -2.52
N ALA A 153 15.49 -11.62 -2.88
CA ALA A 153 16.15 -12.33 -3.96
C ALA A 153 15.77 -11.77 -5.34
N ASP A 154 14.53 -11.34 -5.54
CA ASP A 154 14.09 -10.70 -6.78
C ASP A 154 14.72 -9.32 -6.97
N PHE A 155 14.80 -8.52 -5.91
CA PHE A 155 15.31 -7.15 -5.98
C PHE A 155 16.80 -7.03 -5.68
N CYS A 156 17.48 -8.11 -5.28
CA CYS A 156 18.94 -8.08 -5.19
C CYS A 156 19.55 -7.86 -6.58
N ALA A 157 20.53 -6.95 -6.64
CA ALA A 157 21.20 -6.58 -7.89
C ALA A 157 20.20 -6.17 -9.00
N LEU A 158 19.13 -5.43 -8.65
CA LEU A 158 18.12 -4.95 -9.62
C LEU A 158 18.77 -4.27 -10.84
N ASP A 159 19.79 -3.42 -10.63
CA ASP A 159 20.52 -2.75 -11.72
C ASP A 159 21.13 -3.74 -12.73
N TRP A 160 21.68 -4.85 -12.24
CA TRP A 160 22.21 -5.90 -13.11
C TRP A 160 21.07 -6.60 -13.85
N LYS A 161 19.96 -6.91 -13.17
CA LYS A 161 18.81 -7.59 -13.77
C LYS A 161 18.12 -6.74 -14.85
N LEU A 162 18.19 -5.43 -14.72
CA LEU A 162 17.72 -4.46 -15.71
C LEU A 162 18.76 -4.17 -16.81
N HIS A 163 19.98 -4.71 -16.71
CA HIS A 163 21.00 -4.46 -17.71
C HIS A 163 20.56 -4.95 -19.10
N GLY A 164 20.57 -4.04 -20.08
CA GLY A 164 20.11 -4.32 -21.43
C GLY A 164 18.59 -4.33 -21.63
N VAL A 165 17.80 -4.01 -20.59
CA VAL A 165 16.34 -3.88 -20.66
C VAL A 165 15.97 -2.40 -20.72
N GLN A 166 15.21 -1.99 -21.74
CA GLN A 166 14.77 -0.61 -21.95
C GLN A 166 13.54 -0.26 -21.10
N VAL A 167 13.70 -0.31 -19.77
CA VAL A 167 12.63 0.02 -18.84
C VAL A 167 12.32 1.51 -18.88
N ASN A 168 11.05 1.86 -19.07
CA ASN A 168 10.63 3.26 -19.08
C ASN A 168 10.92 3.94 -17.71
N PRO A 169 11.24 5.25 -17.68
CA PRO A 169 11.66 5.92 -16.44
C PRO A 169 10.65 5.81 -15.27
N PRO A 170 9.32 5.94 -15.48
CA PRO A 170 8.35 5.75 -14.40
C PRO A 170 8.39 4.34 -13.80
N MET A 171 8.50 3.30 -14.62
CA MET A 171 8.63 1.92 -14.14
C MET A 171 9.93 1.72 -13.38
N LYS A 172 11.06 2.23 -13.89
CA LYS A 172 12.35 2.14 -13.19
C LYS A 172 12.29 2.80 -11.81
N LYS A 173 11.76 4.02 -11.74
CA LYS A 173 11.57 4.75 -10.48
C LYS A 173 10.65 4.02 -9.52
N LEU A 174 9.58 3.39 -10.02
CA LEU A 174 8.73 2.54 -9.22
C LEU A 174 9.54 1.38 -8.62
N LEU A 175 10.23 0.59 -9.45
CA LEU A 175 10.97 -0.61 -8.98
C LEU A 175 12.06 -0.26 -7.97
N GLU A 176 12.75 0.87 -8.14
CA GLU A 176 13.77 1.37 -7.20
C GLU A 176 13.18 1.83 -5.86
N SER A 177 11.89 2.16 -5.82
CA SER A 177 11.19 2.58 -4.58
C SER A 177 10.65 1.41 -3.75
N LEU A 178 10.69 0.18 -4.27
CA LEU A 178 10.10 -1.01 -3.64
C LEU A 178 11.03 -1.68 -2.65
#